data_AF-A0A8T4U7G2-F1
#
_entry.id   AF-A0A8T4U7G2-F1
#
_cell.length_a   1.000
_cell.length_b   1.000
_cell.length_c   1.000
_cell.angle_alpha   90.00
_cell.angle_beta   90.00
_cell.angle_gamma   90.00
#
_symmetry.space_group_name_H-M   'P 1'
#
loop_
_entity.id
_entity.type
_entity.pdbx_description
1 polymer ?
#
loop_
_entity_poly.entity_id
_entity_poly.type
_entity_poly.pdbx_seq_one_letter_code
_entity_poly.pdbx_strand_id
1 'polypeptide(L)'
;MVYYKLIHLPRITKEVKLTDDEEREIEKEALEYNIKLIKECLKISENIIQEERLHNRNKLRIALALYEKQSSHVVYWKDRYCRIKLDKEKLKFMEESK
;
A
#
# COMPACT_ATOMS: atom_id res chain seq x y z
N MET A 1 11.92 -13.88 -1.73
CA MET A 1 10.89 -14.79 -1.17
C MET A 1 9.89 -13.96 -0.40
N VAL A 2 8.63 -13.88 -0.85
CA VAL A 2 7.57 -13.12 -0.14
C VAL A 2 6.34 -14.02 0.04
N TYR A 3 5.74 -13.88 1.22
CA TYR A 3 4.93 -14.86 1.95
C TYR A 3 3.52 -15.10 1.40
N TYR A 4 3.13 -16.37 1.41
CA TYR A 4 1.82 -16.90 1.05
C TYR A 4 0.76 -16.56 2.11
N LYS A 5 -0.44 -16.14 1.69
CA LYS A 5 -1.60 -16.06 2.58
C LYS A 5 -2.70 -17.01 2.13
N LEU A 6 -2.84 -18.11 2.86
CA LEU A 6 -3.94 -19.07 2.76
C LEU A 6 -5.21 -18.43 3.35
N ILE A 7 -6.27 -18.32 2.57
CA ILE A 7 -7.62 -17.99 3.07
C ILE A 7 -8.56 -19.12 2.66
N HIS A 8 -9.24 -19.70 3.66
CA HIS A 8 -10.17 -20.82 3.49
C HIS A 8 -11.46 -20.39 2.79
N LEU A 9 -11.65 -20.89 1.56
CA LEU A 9 -12.95 -21.23 0.98
C LEU A 9 -13.00 -22.77 0.88
N PRO A 10 -14.19 -23.40 0.96
CA PRO A 10 -14.30 -24.83 1.24
C PRO A 10 -13.66 -25.80 0.22
N ARG A 11 -13.06 -25.37 -0.91
CA ARG A 11 -12.41 -26.32 -1.84
C ARG A 11 -11.50 -25.78 -2.97
N ILE A 12 -10.99 -24.55 -2.94
CA ILE A 12 -10.04 -24.09 -3.98
C ILE A 12 -8.90 -23.30 -3.34
N THR A 13 -7.71 -23.90 -3.30
CA THR A 13 -6.44 -23.25 -2.98
C THR A 13 -5.71 -22.97 -4.30
N LYS A 14 -5.60 -21.70 -4.69
CA LYS A 14 -4.87 -21.29 -5.89
C LYS A 14 -3.78 -20.30 -5.52
N GLU A 15 -2.54 -20.60 -5.90
CA GLU A 15 -1.43 -19.67 -5.76
C GLU A 15 -1.51 -18.61 -6.86
N VAL A 16 -1.44 -17.34 -6.46
CA VAL A 16 -1.35 -16.21 -7.38
C VAL A 16 0.03 -15.59 -7.23
N LYS A 17 0.72 -15.41 -8.35
CA LYS A 17 2.04 -14.79 -8.42
C LYS A 17 1.98 -13.52 -9.27
N LEU A 18 2.82 -12.57 -8.90
CA LEU A 18 3.09 -11.39 -9.71
C LEU A 18 4.23 -11.72 -10.66
N THR A 19 4.16 -11.20 -11.88
CA THR A 19 5.30 -11.20 -12.79
C THR A 19 6.31 -10.13 -12.38
N ASP A 20 7.54 -10.22 -12.85
CA ASP A 20 8.57 -9.21 -12.57
C ASP A 20 8.14 -7.81 -13.01
N ASP A 21 7.43 -7.71 -14.13
CA ASP A 21 6.91 -6.42 -14.62
C ASP A 21 5.77 -5.90 -13.73
N GLU A 22 4.86 -6.78 -13.28
CA GLU A 22 3.83 -6.40 -12.31
C GLU A 22 4.47 -5.91 -10.99
N GLU A 23 5.50 -6.60 -10.49
CA GLU A 23 6.20 -6.19 -9.27
C GLU A 23 6.86 -4.82 -9.39
N ARG A 24 7.53 -4.54 -10.53
CA ARG A 24 8.16 -3.24 -10.78
C ARG A 24 7.15 -2.10 -10.83
N GLU A 25 6.01 -2.31 -11.48
CA GLU A 25 4.96 -1.29 -11.54
C GLU A 25 4.35 -1.04 -10.14
N ILE A 26 4.11 -2.10 -9.36
CA ILE A 26 3.60 -1.97 -7.99
C ILE A 26 4.61 -1.23 -7.09
N GLU A 27 5.90 -1.51 -7.24
CA GLU A 27 6.98 -0.82 -6.53
C GLU A 27 7.01 0.67 -6.86
N LYS A 28 6.85 1.01 -8.14
CA LYS A 28 6.79 2.39 -8.61
C LYS A 28 5.55 3.11 -8.05
N GLU A 29 4.38 2.48 -8.10
CA GLU A 29 3.15 3.04 -7.52
C GLU A 29 3.27 3.28 -6.01
N ALA A 30 3.82 2.30 -5.29
CA ALA A 30 4.04 2.41 -3.85
C ALA A 30 5.00 3.56 -3.51
N LEU A 31 6.06 3.72 -4.31
CA LEU A 31 7.02 4.82 -4.16
C LEU A 31 6.36 6.19 -4.45
N GLU A 32 5.63 6.32 -5.56
CA GLU A 32 4.94 7.56 -5.92
C GLU A 32 3.91 7.95 -4.87
N TYR A 33 3.16 6.98 -4.34
CA TYR A 33 2.22 7.19 -3.25
C TYR A 33 2.93 7.70 -1.99
N ASN A 34 4.01 7.02 -1.57
CA ASN A 34 4.76 7.40 -0.38
C ASN A 34 5.41 8.79 -0.50
N ILE A 35 5.88 9.16 -1.70
CA ILE A 35 6.39 10.51 -1.99
C ILE A 35 5.29 11.57 -1.88
N LYS A 36 4.08 11.28 -2.37
CA LYS A 36 2.93 12.19 -2.21
C LYS A 36 2.55 12.34 -0.75
N LEU A 37 2.49 11.22 -0.02
CA LEU A 37 2.13 11.17 1.39
C LEU A 37 3.10 11.99 2.25
N ILE A 38 4.42 11.84 2.08
CA ILE A 38 5.38 12.62 2.87
C ILE A 38 5.27 14.13 2.58
N LYS A 39 4.97 14.53 1.33
CA LYS A 39 4.74 15.94 0.98
C LYS A 39 3.49 16.48 1.66
N GLU A 40 2.43 15.68 1.77
CA GLU A 40 1.22 16.05 2.52
C GLU A 40 1.52 16.16 4.01
N CYS A 41 2.23 15.20 4.60
CA CYS A 41 2.65 15.28 6.01
C CYS A 41 3.49 16.52 6.30
N LEU A 42 4.36 16.94 5.38
CA LEU A 42 5.15 18.18 5.51
C LEU A 42 4.28 19.43 5.49
N LYS A 43 3.22 19.46 4.68
CA LYS A 43 2.25 20.58 4.67
C LYS A 43 1.43 20.61 5.95
N ILE A 44 0.92 19.46 6.39
CA ILE A 44 0.17 19.34 7.65
C ILE A 44 1.04 19.79 8.82
N SER A 45 2.30 19.35 8.84
CA SER A 45 3.24 19.76 9.87
C SER A 45 3.52 21.27 9.89
N GLU A 46 3.54 21.93 8.73
CA GLU A 46 3.68 23.38 8.65
C GLU A 46 2.48 24.07 9.32
N ASN A 47 1.27 23.62 9.00
CA ASN A 47 0.05 24.17 9.60
C ASN A 47 0.05 24.02 11.12
N ILE A 48 0.38 22.82 11.64
CA ILE A 48 0.46 22.56 13.08
C ILE A 48 1.46 23.49 13.78
N ILE A 49 2.62 23.73 13.17
CA ILE A 49 3.62 24.65 13.74
C ILE A 49 3.08 26.07 13.82
N GLN A 50 2.41 26.53 12.78
CA GLN A 50 1.85 27.87 12.72
C GLN A 50 0.71 28.05 13.75
N GLU A 51 -0.19 27.08 13.84
CA GLU A 51 -1.32 27.07 14.78
C GLU A 51 -0.84 27.05 16.24
N GLU A 52 0.11 26.16 16.56
CA GLU A 52 0.61 25.95 17.92
C GLU A 52 1.82 26.84 18.28
N ARG A 53 2.22 27.75 17.37
CA ARG A 53 3.39 28.65 17.51
C ARG A 53 4.68 27.91 17.89
N LEU A 54 4.86 26.71 17.35
CA LEU A 54 6.01 25.85 17.64
C LEU A 54 7.25 26.29 16.85
N HIS A 55 8.43 25.89 17.32
CA HIS A 55 9.66 26.11 16.56
C HIS A 55 9.70 25.23 15.31
N ASN A 56 10.16 25.80 14.18
CA ASN A 56 10.29 25.09 12.89
C ASN A 56 11.20 23.83 12.94
N ARG A 57 12.01 23.65 14.00
CA ARG A 57 12.82 22.44 14.21
C ARG A 57 11.96 21.19 14.41
N ASN A 58 10.70 21.37 14.81
CA ASN A 58 9.75 20.28 14.99
C ASN A 58 9.08 19.82 13.69
N LYS A 59 9.28 20.54 12.57
CA LYS A 59 8.54 20.29 11.32
C LYS A 59 8.80 18.89 10.79
N LEU A 60 10.07 18.53 10.65
CA LEU A 60 10.45 17.22 10.16
C LEU A 60 9.99 16.11 11.11
N ARG A 61 10.07 16.34 12.43
CA ARG A 61 9.67 15.35 13.45
C ARG A 61 8.17 15.05 13.38
N ILE A 62 7.34 16.08 13.27
CA ILE A 62 5.87 15.93 13.17
C ILE A 62 5.52 15.25 11.84
N ALA A 63 6.12 15.70 10.73
CA ALA A 63 5.88 15.10 9.42
C ALA A 63 6.27 13.61 9.37
N LEU A 64 7.42 13.23 9.96
CA LEU A 64 7.85 11.84 10.06
C LEU A 64 6.89 11.01 10.93
N ALA A 65 6.50 11.53 12.09
CA ALA A 65 5.56 10.83 12.97
C ALA A 65 4.20 10.58 12.28
N LEU A 66 3.71 11.53 11.49
CA LEU A 66 2.50 11.36 10.68
C LEU A 66 2.71 10.32 9.58
N TYR A 67 3.82 10.42 8.84
CA TYR A 67 4.15 9.52 7.74
C TYR A 67 4.32 8.07 8.20
N GLU A 68 4.98 7.82 9.33
CA GLU A 68 5.17 6.48 9.87
C GLU A 68 3.85 5.78 10.24
N LYS A 69 2.81 6.55 10.59
CA LYS A 69 1.48 6.00 10.90
C LYS A 69 0.63 5.71 9.66
N GLN A 70 0.92 6.37 8.55
CA GLN A 70 0.09 6.32 7.35
C GLN A 70 0.74 5.56 6.18
N SER A 71 2.07 5.54 6.13
CA SER A 71 2.82 4.90 5.06
C SER A 71 2.62 3.40 5.08
N SER A 72 2.50 2.82 3.89
CA SER A 72 2.35 1.38 3.72
C SER A 72 3.60 0.83 3.07
N HIS A 73 4.10 -0.28 3.63
CA HIS A 73 5.25 -0.98 3.06
C HIS A 73 4.89 -1.59 1.70
N VAL A 74 5.87 -1.70 0.79
CA VAL A 74 5.66 -2.27 -0.56
C VAL A 74 5.00 -3.66 -0.53
N VAL A 75 5.28 -4.46 0.49
CA VAL A 75 4.67 -5.79 0.68
C VAL A 75 3.15 -5.71 0.80
N TYR A 76 2.61 -4.67 1.45
CA TYR A 76 1.16 -4.45 1.52
C TYR A 76 0.56 -4.19 0.12
N TRP A 77 1.26 -3.40 -0.69
CA TRP A 77 0.83 -3.13 -2.07
C TRP A 77 0.82 -4.41 -2.90
N LYS A 78 1.89 -5.22 -2.80
CA LYS A 78 1.98 -6.53 -3.47
C LYS A 78 0.85 -7.47 -3.01
N ASP A 79 0.58 -7.60 -1.70
CA ASP A 79 -0.53 -8.42 -1.17
C ASP A 79 -1.90 -7.94 -1.69
N ARG A 80 -2.13 -6.63 -1.71
CA ARG A 80 -3.36 -6.03 -2.22
C ARG A 80 -3.56 -6.38 -3.70
N TYR A 81 -2.53 -6.25 -4.52
CA TYR A 81 -2.59 -6.60 -5.94
C TYR A 81 -2.85 -8.10 -6.17
N CYS A 82 -2.19 -8.97 -5.40
CA CYS A 82 -2.45 -10.41 -5.45
C CYS A 82 -3.91 -10.76 -5.13
N ARG A 83 -4.53 -10.07 -4.15
CA ARG A 83 -5.94 -10.26 -3.83
C ARG A 83 -6.86 -9.83 -4.95
N ILE A 84 -6.61 -8.67 -5.55
CA ILE A 84 -7.39 -8.18 -6.70
C ILE A 84 -7.30 -9.17 -7.86
N LYS A 85 -6.11 -9.71 -8.13
CA LYS A 85 -5.89 -10.72 -9.18
C LYS A 85 -6.65 -12.02 -8.87
N LEU A 86 -6.59 -12.49 -7.62
CA LEU A 86 -7.37 -13.66 -7.17
C LEU A 86 -8.88 -13.45 -7.34
N ASP A 87 -9.41 -12.30 -6.96
CA ASP A 87 -10.84 -12.02 -7.05
C ASP A 87 -11.32 -11.91 -8.51
N LYS A 88 -10.50 -11.36 -9.41
CA LYS A 88 -10.77 -11.39 -10.86
C LYS A 88 -10.82 -12.82 -11.41
N GLU A 89 -9.92 -13.70 -10.97
CA GLU A 89 -9.94 -15.11 -11.39
C GLU A 89 -11.16 -15.86 -10.85
N LYS A 90 -11.59 -15.58 -9.62
CA LYS A 90 -12.84 -16.14 -9.06
C LYS A 90 -14.05 -15.76 -9.92
N LEU A 91 -14.15 -14.49 -10.31
CA LEU A 91 -15.25 -14.00 -11.15
C LEU A 91 -15.29 -14.73 -12.50
N LYS A 92 -14.15 -14.85 -13.19
CA LYS A 92 -14.06 -15.59 -14.45
C LYS A 92 -14.49 -17.05 -14.32
N PHE A 93 -14.03 -17.74 -13.28
CA PHE A 93 -14.42 -19.13 -13.03
C PHE A 93 -15.93 -19.29 -12.82
N MET A 94 -16.58 -18.34 -12.14
CA MET A 94 -18.03 -18.33 -11.95
C MET A 94 -18.81 -18.06 -13.24
N GLU A 95 -18.25 -17.26 -14.16
CA GLU A 95 -18.84 -16.97 -15.47
C GLU A 95 -18.71 -18.15 -16.42
N GLU A 96 -17.56 -18.84 -16.43
CA GLU A 96 -17.29 -20.03 -17.26
C GLU A 96 -18.03 -21.29 -16.78
N SER A 97 -18.48 -21.31 -15.52
CA SER A 97 -19.23 -22.42 -14.91
C SER A 97 -20.76 -22.29 -15.03
N LYS A 98 -21.25 -21.26 -15.75
CA LYS A 98 -22.67 -21.06 -16.09
C LYS A 98 -22.97 -21.55 -17.50
#